data_AF-A0ABD5L365-F1
#
_entry.id   AF-A0ABD5L365-F1
#
_cell.length_a   1.000
_cell.length_b   1.000
_cell.length_c   1.000
_cell.angle_alpha   90.00
_cell.angle_beta   90.00
_cell.angle_gamma   90.00
#
_symmetry.space_group_name_H-M   'P 1'
#
loop_
_entity.id
_entity.type
_entity.pdbx_description
1 polymer ?
#
loop_
_entity_poly.entity_id
_entity_poly.type
_entity_poly.pdbx_seq_one_letter_code
_entity_poly.pdbx_strand_id
1 'polypeptide(L)'
;MDKSRQQFEEWFAPQKEEMKRNGLGMISITRMHQRQWMAWQASRESLINNLEPVGYITPVSGLLLRRKQKSFIYPEKTETNIPLYRLD
;
A
#
# COMPACT_ATOMS: atom_id res chain seq x y z
N MET A 1 2.37 9.07 -12.15
CA MET A 1 2.45 7.64 -11.77
C MET A 1 1.50 7.41 -10.60
N ASP A 2 0.92 6.22 -10.49
CA ASP A 2 0.24 5.80 -9.25
C ASP A 2 1.25 5.75 -8.09
N LYS A 3 0.82 6.13 -6.88
CA LYS A 3 1.67 6.13 -5.66
C LYS A 3 2.26 4.75 -5.38
N SER A 4 1.47 3.69 -5.59
CA SER A 4 1.95 2.31 -5.41
C SER A 4 3.13 2.00 -6.35
N ARG A 5 3.04 2.47 -7.60
CA ARG A 5 4.11 2.31 -8.58
C ARG A 5 5.37 3.10 -8.19
N GLN A 6 5.21 4.34 -7.74
CA GLN A 6 6.34 5.15 -7.30
C GLN A 6 7.09 4.49 -6.13
N GLN A 7 6.36 4.02 -5.11
CA GLN A 7 6.95 3.34 -3.95
C GLN A 7 7.71 2.07 -4.35
N PHE A 8 7.19 1.31 -5.31
CA PHE A 8 7.88 0.14 -5.83
C PHE A 8 9.17 0.51 -6.56
N GLU A 9 9.13 1.51 -7.46
CA GLU A 9 10.33 1.91 -8.20
C GLU A 9 11.42 2.45 -7.27
N GLU A 10 11.05 3.21 -6.24
CA GLU A 10 11.96 3.68 -5.18
C GLU A 10 12.58 2.52 -4.41
N TRP A 11 11.78 1.50 -4.06
CA TRP A 11 12.25 0.29 -3.38
C TRP A 11 13.14 -0.59 -4.27
N PHE A 12 12.84 -0.71 -5.56
CA PHE A 12 13.56 -1.57 -6.51
C PHE A 12 14.84 -0.90 -7.05
N ALA A 13 14.92 0.43 -7.08
CA ALA A 13 16.07 1.18 -7.57
C ALA A 13 17.44 0.72 -7.02
N PRO A 14 17.65 0.54 -5.69
CA PRO A 14 18.94 0.07 -5.19
C PRO A 14 19.29 -1.34 -5.68
N GLN A 15 18.31 -2.23 -5.81
CA GLN A 15 18.48 -3.61 -6.27
C GLN A 15 18.86 -3.64 -7.76
N LYS A 16 18.25 -2.75 -8.56
CA LYS A 16 18.59 -2.55 -9.97
C LYS A 16 20.06 -2.16 -10.14
N GLU A 17 20.55 -1.21 -9.34
CA GLU A 17 21.95 -0.78 -9.40
C GLU A 17 22.89 -1.88 -8.92
N GLU A 18 22.53 -2.64 -7.89
CA GLU A 18 23.30 -3.80 -7.45
C GLU A 18 23.41 -4.88 -8.53
N MET A 19 22.30 -5.23 -9.19
CA MET A 19 22.31 -6.19 -10.30
C MET A 19 23.20 -5.74 -11.45
N LYS A 20 23.17 -4.45 -11.80
CA LYS A 20 24.09 -3.90 -12.80
C LYS A 20 25.56 -4.04 -12.38
N ARG A 21 25.89 -3.72 -11.11
CA ARG A 21 27.25 -3.90 -10.56
C ARG A 21 27.71 -5.35 -10.60
N ASN A 22 26.79 -6.29 -10.40
CA ASN A 22 27.04 -7.73 -10.49
C ASN A 22 27.10 -8.26 -11.93
N GLY A 23 27.06 -7.38 -12.94
CA GLY A 23 27.20 -7.74 -14.35
C GLY A 23 25.93 -8.32 -15.00
N LEU A 24 24.76 -8.19 -14.36
CA LEU A 24 23.52 -8.67 -14.98
C LEU A 24 23.14 -7.77 -16.16
N GLY A 25 22.84 -8.43 -17.29
CA GLY A 25 22.31 -7.77 -18.48
C GLY A 25 20.90 -7.21 -18.27
N MET A 26 20.54 -6.21 -19.06
CA MET A 26 19.27 -5.49 -18.95
C MET A 26 18.04 -6.40 -19.07
N ILE A 27 18.10 -7.45 -19.90
CA ILE A 27 16.99 -8.42 -20.07
C ILE A 27 16.68 -9.13 -18.74
N SER A 28 17.71 -9.58 -18.02
CA SER A 28 17.56 -10.25 -16.73
C SER A 28 16.97 -9.31 -15.68
N ILE A 29 17.46 -8.07 -15.66
CA ILE A 29 16.97 -7.02 -14.75
C ILE A 29 15.50 -6.70 -15.04
N THR A 30 15.10 -6.56 -16.31
CA THR A 30 13.70 -6.30 -16.69
C THR A 30 12.78 -7.45 -16.29
N ARG A 31 13.21 -8.70 -16.48
CA ARG A 31 12.43 -9.87 -16.03
C ARG A 31 12.26 -9.90 -14.51
N MET A 32 13.33 -9.55 -13.77
CA MET A 32 13.27 -9.47 -12.32
C MET A 32 12.32 -8.36 -11.86
N HIS A 33 12.42 -7.18 -12.48
CA HIS A 33 11.55 -6.04 -12.21
C HIS A 33 10.07 -6.42 -12.39
N GLN A 34 9.71 -7.05 -13.50
CA GLN A 34 8.33 -7.49 -13.75
C GLN A 34 7.84 -8.51 -12.71
N ARG A 35 8.67 -9.50 -12.34
CA ARG A 35 8.31 -10.49 -11.31
C ARG A 35 8.09 -9.84 -9.95
N GLN A 36 9.00 -8.96 -9.55
CA GLN A 36 8.90 -8.26 -8.26
C GLN A 36 7.72 -7.30 -8.25
N TRP A 37 7.39 -6.68 -9.38
CA TRP A 37 6.21 -5.84 -9.50
C TRP A 37 4.92 -6.65 -9.31
N MET A 38 4.81 -7.82 -9.94
CA MET A 38 3.65 -8.71 -9.74
C MET A 38 3.52 -9.15 -8.28
N ALA A 39 4.63 -9.54 -7.64
CA ALA A 39 4.64 -9.92 -6.22
C ALA A 39 4.25 -8.74 -5.31
N TRP A 40 4.74 -7.54 -5.62
CA TRP A 40 4.39 -6.31 -4.91
C TRP A 40 2.89 -6.01 -4.98
N GLN A 41 2.29 -6.12 -6.17
CA GLN A 41 0.84 -5.95 -6.34
C GLN A 41 0.06 -7.00 -5.56
N ALA A 42 0.42 -8.28 -5.68
CA ALA A 42 -0.25 -9.37 -4.98
C ALA A 42 -0.18 -9.23 -3.46
N SER A 43 0.97 -8.81 -2.92
CA SER A 43 1.14 -8.54 -1.49
C SER A 43 0.22 -7.43 -1.00
N ARG A 44 0.08 -6.35 -1.76
CA ARG A 44 -0.82 -5.24 -1.41
C ARG A 44 -2.29 -5.60 -1.52
N GLU A 45 -2.67 -6.35 -2.54
CA GLU A 45 -4.04 -6.88 -2.65
C GLU A 45 -4.35 -7.83 -1.49
N SER A 46 -3.42 -8.70 -1.13
CA SER A 46 -3.55 -9.58 0.04
C SER A 46 -3.68 -8.78 1.33
N LEU A 47 -2.89 -7.71 1.52
CA LEU A 47 -2.98 -6.86 2.69
C LEU A 47 -4.36 -6.19 2.76
N ILE A 48 -4.83 -5.61 1.67
CA ILE A 48 -6.15 -4.96 1.62
C ILE A 48 -7.28 -5.96 1.90
N ASN A 49 -7.18 -7.18 1.37
CA ASN A 49 -8.22 -8.20 1.50
C ASN A 49 -8.20 -8.92 2.87
N ASN A 50 -7.05 -9.00 3.53
CA ASN A 50 -6.91 -9.73 4.81
C ASN A 50 -6.93 -8.81 6.03
N LEU A 51 -6.90 -7.48 5.85
CA LEU A 51 -7.04 -6.56 6.97
C LEU A 51 -8.48 -6.55 7.46
N GLU A 52 -8.70 -7.02 8.68
CA GLU A 52 -9.96 -6.81 9.38
C GLU A 52 -10.04 -5.36 9.89
N PRO A 53 -11.15 -4.64 9.63
CA PRO A 53 -11.34 -3.31 10.19
C PRO A 53 -11.31 -3.36 11.73
N VAL A 54 -10.53 -2.48 12.35
CA VAL A 54 -10.52 -2.31 13.82
C VAL A 54 -11.62 -1.38 14.32
N GLY A 55 -12.37 -0.79 13.38
CA GLY A 55 -13.50 0.09 13.63
C GLY A 55 -13.89 0.86 12.38
N TYR A 56 -14.91 1.68 12.52
CA TYR A 56 -15.55 2.40 11.43
C TYR A 56 -15.74 3.87 11.79
N ILE A 57 -15.62 4.76 10.82
CA ILE A 57 -15.89 6.20 11.00
C ILE A 57 -16.92 6.68 9.99
N THR A 58 -17.64 7.75 10.32
CA THR A 58 -18.52 8.42 9.36
C THR A 58 -17.72 9.31 8.41
N PRO A 59 -18.24 9.69 7.23
CA PRO A 59 -17.57 10.66 6.36
C PRO A 59 -17.27 11.99 7.06
N VAL A 60 -18.18 12.46 7.92
CA VAL A 60 -17.99 13.64 8.77
C VAL A 60 -16.80 13.45 9.72
N SER A 61 -16.70 12.29 10.38
CA SER A 61 -15.58 11.96 11.25
C SER A 61 -14.24 11.94 10.49
N GLY A 62 -14.25 11.48 9.22
CA GLY A 62 -13.08 11.56 8.34
C GLY A 62 -12.61 13.01 8.07
N LEU A 63 -13.55 13.96 7.93
CA LEU A 63 -13.21 15.39 7.81
C LEU A 63 -12.64 15.96 9.11
N LEU A 64 -13.18 15.57 10.27
CA LEU A 64 -12.67 15.98 11.58
C LEU A 64 -11.24 15.49 11.81
N LEU A 65 -10.93 14.23 11.47
CA LEU A 65 -9.58 13.67 11.57
C LEU A 65 -8.57 14.46 10.73
N ARG A 66 -8.92 14.82 9.48
CA ARG A 66 -8.06 15.64 8.61
C ARG A 66 -7.78 17.03 9.20
N ARG A 67 -8.71 17.56 9.99
CA ARG A 67 -8.59 18.83 10.73
C ARG A 67 -7.94 18.67 12.10
N LYS A 68 -7.44 17.47 12.45
CA LYS A 68 -6.87 17.14 13.77
C LYS A 68 -7.86 17.38 14.92
N GLN A 69 -9.15 17.17 14.67
CA GLN A 69 -10.22 17.28 15.67
C GLN A 69 -10.61 15.89 16.20
N LYS A 70 -11.27 15.86 17.37
CA LYS A 70 -11.80 14.62 17.95
C LYS A 70 -12.88 14.02 17.05
N SER A 71 -12.88 12.69 16.93
CA SER A 71 -13.87 11.93 16.18
C SER A 71 -14.23 10.64 16.91
N PHE A 72 -15.41 10.09 16.63
CA PHE A 72 -15.85 8.82 17.19
C PHE A 72 -15.53 7.67 16.23
N ILE A 73 -15.10 6.55 16.80
CA ILE A 73 -14.91 5.27 16.10
C ILE A 73 -16.04 4.35 16.57
N TYR A 74 -16.68 3.69 15.62
CA TYR A 74 -17.81 2.79 15.85
C TYR A 74 -17.35 1.34 15.62
N PRO A 75 -17.83 0.38 16.41
CA PRO A 75 -17.48 -1.03 16.25
C PRO A 75 -18.20 -1.70 15.07
N GLU A 76 -19.35 -1.17 14.65
CA GLU A 76 -20.22 -1.77 13.64
C GLU A 76 -20.20 -1.01 12.31
N LYS A 77 -20.34 -1.75 11.22
CA LYS A 77 -20.39 -1.21 9.85
C LYS A 77 -21.81 -0.77 9.49
N THR A 78 -21.96 0.46 9.01
CA THR A 78 -23.14 0.88 8.24
C THR A 78 -22.77 1.15 6.78
N GLU A 79 -23.75 1.39 5.91
CA GLU A 79 -23.56 1.57 4.46
C GLU A 79 -22.59 2.70 4.09
N THR A 80 -22.51 3.75 4.89
CA THR A 80 -21.73 4.95 4.56
C THR A 80 -20.40 5.05 5.31
N ASN A 81 -20.11 4.07 6.16
CA ASN A 81 -18.91 4.11 7.00
C ASN A 81 -17.63 3.82 6.21
N ILE A 82 -16.56 4.51 6.61
CA ILE A 82 -15.20 4.26 6.15
C ILE A 82 -14.54 3.32 7.17
N PRO A 83 -14.03 2.15 6.75
CA PRO A 83 -13.30 1.25 7.63
C PRO A 83 -11.95 1.83 8.02
N LEU A 84 -11.56 1.63 9.27
CA LEU A 84 -10.22 1.91 9.78
C LEU A 84 -9.46 0.60 9.92
N TYR A 85 -8.22 0.61 9.46
CA TYR A 85 -7.31 -0.52 9.57
C TYR A 85 -6.15 -0.13 10.48
N ARG A 86 -5.70 -1.07 11.31
CA ARG A 86 -4.48 -0.90 12.09
C ARG A 86 -3.29 -1.17 11.18
N LEU A 87 -2.32 -0.26 11.20
CA LEU A 87 -0.98 -0.51 10.70
C LEU A 87 -0.20 -0.96 11.95
N ASP A 88 0.11 -2.25 12.03
CA ASP A 88 0.92 -2.86 13.06
C ASP A 88 2.41 -2.44 12.98
#